data_AF-A0A5K1F1C0-F1
#
_entry.id   AF-A0A5K1F1C0-F1
#
_cell.length_a   1.000
_cell.length_b   1.000
_cell.length_c   1.000
_cell.angle_alpha   90.00
_cell.angle_beta   90.00
_cell.angle_gamma   90.00
#
_symmetry.space_group_name_H-M   'P 1'
#
loop_
_entity.id
_entity.type
_entity.pdbx_description
1 polymer ?
#
loop_
_entity_poly.entity_id
_entity_poly.type
_entity_poly.pdbx_seq_one_letter_code
_entity_poly.pdbx_strand_id
1 'polypeptide(L)'
;FLPHLITKKLNHENYLIWKRQIMPFIRSQGLFGHIDGSTKAPPISVLQEIKNEAGEVIAVHEDSNPEHAMWMRRDQSLVAYILSTLSQQ
;
A
#
# COMPACT_ATOMS: atom_id res chain seq x y z
N PHE A 1 18.64 -1.50 5.07
CA PHE A 1 17.85 -2.75 5.16
C PHE A 1 17.62 -3.42 3.81
N LEU A 2 16.95 -2.79 2.82
CA LEU A 2 16.77 -3.36 1.48
C LEU A 2 18.05 -3.76 0.70
N PRO A 3 19.18 -3.02 0.78
CA PRO A 3 20.38 -3.33 0.00
C PRO A 3 21.04 -4.68 0.33
N HIS A 4 20.80 -5.21 1.53
CA HIS A 4 21.35 -6.52 1.93
C HIS A 4 20.41 -7.68 1.57
N LEU A 5 19.10 -7.42 1.42
CA LEU A 5 18.10 -8.41 1.05
C LEU A 5 18.09 -8.68 -0.46
N ILE A 6 18.38 -7.65 -1.26
CA ILE A 6 18.40 -7.71 -2.72
C ILE A 6 19.84 -7.61 -3.21
N THR A 7 20.46 -8.76 -3.51
CA THR A 7 21.83 -8.81 -4.03
C THR A 7 21.90 -8.64 -5.54
N LYS A 8 20.77 -8.87 -6.24
CA LYS A 8 20.63 -8.64 -7.68
C LYS A 8 19.48 -7.67 -7.92
N LYS A 9 19.82 -6.42 -8.26
CA LYS A 9 18.83 -5.43 -8.71
C LYS A 9 18.14 -5.91 -9.98
N LEU A 10 16.85 -5.63 -10.12
CA LEU A 10 16.02 -6.08 -11.24
C LEU A 10 16.56 -5.53 -12.56
N ASN A 11 16.72 -6.42 -13.54
CA ASN A 11 16.95 -6.10 -14.94
C ASN A 11 16.15 -7.04 -15.86
N HIS A 12 16.31 -6.89 -17.17
CA HIS A 12 15.54 -7.65 -18.17
C HIS A 12 15.82 -9.17 -18.17
N GLU A 13 16.88 -9.64 -17.51
CA GLU A 13 17.31 -11.04 -17.53
C GLU A 13 17.05 -11.78 -16.21
N ASN A 14 16.88 -11.06 -15.10
CA ASN A 14 17.00 -11.64 -13.76
C ASN A 14 15.71 -11.63 -12.92
N TYR A 15 14.55 -11.37 -13.53
CA TYR A 15 13.27 -11.24 -12.83
C TYR A 15 12.99 -12.36 -11.82
N LEU A 16 13.23 -13.63 -12.19
CA LEU A 16 12.97 -14.75 -11.27
C LEU A 16 13.86 -14.73 -10.03
N ILE A 17 15.14 -14.35 -10.20
CA ILE A 17 16.10 -14.24 -9.09
C ILE A 17 15.70 -13.07 -8.20
N TRP A 18 15.44 -11.90 -8.79
CA TRP A 18 14.99 -10.71 -8.08
C TRP A 18 13.69 -10.97 -7.29
N LYS A 19 12.70 -11.61 -7.93
CA LYS A 19 11.42 -11.96 -7.31
C LYS A 19 11.61 -12.83 -6.07
N ARG A 20 12.50 -13.83 -6.15
CA ARG A 20 12.81 -14.70 -5.00
C ARG A 20 13.38 -13.92 -3.81
N GLN A 21 14.13 -12.84 -4.07
CA GLN A 21 14.75 -12.01 -3.03
C GLN A 21 13.76 -11.01 -2.41
N ILE A 22 12.93 -10.36 -3.22
CA ILE A 22 12.03 -9.29 -2.74
C ILE A 22 10.75 -9.82 -2.09
N MET A 23 10.25 -10.99 -2.52
CA MET A 23 8.97 -11.51 -2.03
C MET A 23 8.95 -11.82 -0.52
N PRO A 24 9.99 -12.43 0.09
CA PRO A 24 10.03 -12.62 1.54
C PRO A 24 9.92 -11.30 2.32
N PHE A 25 10.58 -10.24 1.84
CA PHE A 25 10.48 -8.91 2.43
C PHE A 25 9.06 -8.34 2.30
N ILE A 26 8.47 -8.39 1.11
CA ILE A 26 7.10 -7.90 0.88
C ILE A 26 6.10 -8.62 1.80
N ARG A 27 6.24 -9.94 1.95
CA ARG A 27 5.39 -10.76 2.81
C ARG A 27 5.60 -10.43 4.29
N SER A 28 6.84 -10.25 4.75
CA SER A 28 7.12 -9.91 6.15
C SER A 28 6.58 -8.54 6.56
N GLN A 29 6.41 -7.62 5.59
CA GLN A 29 5.78 -6.32 5.79
C GLN A 29 4.24 -6.34 5.66
N GLY A 30 3.62 -7.49 5.36
CA GLY A 30 2.19 -7.59 5.11
C GLY A 30 1.72 -6.90 3.81
N LEU A 31 2.64 -6.61 2.89
CA LEU A 31 2.35 -5.82 1.67
C LEU A 31 1.92 -6.68 0.48
N PHE A 32 1.95 -8.01 0.59
CA PHE A 32 1.61 -8.90 -0.53
C PHE A 32 0.19 -8.67 -1.06
N GLY A 33 -0.75 -8.31 -0.19
CA GLY A 33 -2.12 -8.03 -0.57
C GLY A 33 -2.30 -6.81 -1.49
N HIS A 34 -1.33 -5.88 -1.50
CA HIS A 34 -1.29 -4.77 -2.47
C HIS A 34 -0.85 -5.24 -3.87
N ILE A 35 -0.17 -6.38 -3.98
CA ILE A 35 0.33 -6.92 -5.27
C ILE A 35 -0.70 -7.82 -5.92
N ASP A 36 -1.33 -8.71 -5.13
CA ASP A 36 -2.34 -9.65 -5.65
C ASP A 36 -3.77 -9.06 -5.67
N GLY A 37 -3.95 -7.87 -5.11
CA GLY A 37 -5.24 -7.16 -5.07
C GLY A 37 -6.21 -7.66 -4.00
N SER A 38 -5.77 -8.53 -3.09
CA SER A 38 -6.58 -8.98 -1.94
C SER A 38 -6.78 -7.86 -0.89
N THR A 39 -5.82 -6.94 -0.74
CA THR A 39 -5.98 -5.73 0.09
C THR A 39 -6.64 -4.63 -0.75
N LYS A 40 -7.97 -4.60 -0.77
CA LYS A 40 -8.75 -3.58 -1.47
C LYS A 40 -8.55 -2.19 -0.86
N ALA A 41 -8.47 -1.17 -1.71
CA ALA A 41 -8.48 0.22 -1.27
C ALA A 41 -9.83 0.55 -0.61
N PRO A 42 -9.83 1.15 0.59
CA PRO A 42 -11.04 1.72 1.18
C PRO A 42 -11.61 2.87 0.32
N PRO A 43 -12.89 3.25 0.49
CA PRO A 43 -13.44 4.44 -0.17
C PRO A 43 -12.63 5.69 0.15
N ILE A 44 -12.49 6.61 -0.82
CA ILE A 44 -11.70 7.85 -0.65
C ILE A 44 -12.30 8.75 0.45
N SER A 45 -13.63 8.74 0.55
CA SER A 45 -14.39 9.51 1.51
C SER A 45 -15.37 8.63 2.28
N VAL A 46 -15.80 9.13 3.44
CA VAL A 46 -16.84 8.53 4.28
C VAL A 46 -17.89 9.58 4.57
N LEU A 47 -19.14 9.15 4.67
CA LEU A 47 -20.24 10.02 5.10
C LEU A 47 -20.33 9.98 6.63
N GLN A 48 -20.32 11.15 7.27
CA GLN A 48 -20.54 11.29 8.70
C GLN A 48 -21.90 11.96 8.95
N GLU A 49 -22.68 11.31 9.81
CA GLU A 49 -23.94 11.86 10.31
C GLU A 49 -23.67 12.78 11.49
N ILE A 50 -24.14 14.03 11.38
CA ILE A 50 -24.19 14.96 12.49
C ILE A 50 -25.54 14.75 13.19
N LYS A 51 -25.50 14.41 14.48
CA LYS A 51 -26.68 14.15 15.29
C LYS A 51 -26.89 15.27 16.30
N ASN A 52 -28.15 15.62 16.56
CA ASN A 52 -28.51 16.50 17.67
C ASN A 52 -28.40 15.77 19.02
N GLU A 53 -28.64 16.46 20.13
CA GLU A 53 -28.63 15.87 21.48
C GLU A 53 -29.68 14.76 21.67
N ALA A 54 -30.73 14.75 20.86
CA ALA A 54 -31.76 13.71 20.83
C ALA A 54 -31.37 12.48 19.96
N GLY A 55 -30.22 12.51 19.28
CA GLY A 55 -29.74 11.44 18.42
C GLY A 55 -30.29 11.46 16.99
N GLU A 56 -31.06 12.49 16.61
CA GLU A 56 -31.61 12.65 15.26
C GLU A 56 -30.54 13.19 14.30
N VAL A 57 -30.45 12.61 13.10
CA VAL A 57 -29.54 13.08 12.06
C VAL A 57 -30.04 14.42 11.52
N ILE A 58 -29.26 15.47 11.73
CA ILE A 58 -29.57 16.83 11.28
C ILE A 58 -28.80 17.23 10.02
N ALA A 59 -27.67 16.57 9.74
CA ALA A 59 -26.90 16.76 8.53
C ALA A 59 -26.03 15.53 8.24
N VAL A 60 -25.64 15.37 6.98
CA VAL A 60 -24.62 14.40 6.55
C VAL A 60 -23.53 15.19 5.83
N HIS A 61 -22.27 15.02 6.23
CA HIS A 61 -21.13 15.58 5.51
C HIS A 61 -20.24 14.46 4.97
N GLU A 62 -19.52 14.80 3.90
CA GLU A 62 -18.53 13.93 3.30
C GLU A 62 -17.14 14.34 3.79
N ASP A 63 -16.44 13.37 4.39
CA ASP A 63 -15.10 13.55 4.96
C ASP A 63 -14.09 12.64 4.28
N SER A 64 -12.83 13.04 4.33
CA SER A 64 -11.73 12.19 3.84
C SER A 64 -11.59 10.94 4.70
N ASN A 65 -11.40 9.79 4.05
CA ASN A 65 -11.23 8.53 4.76
C ASN A 65 -9.77 8.34 5.22
N PRO A 66 -9.47 8.32 6.53
CA PRO A 66 -8.12 8.07 7.03
C PRO A 66 -7.60 6.68 6.64
N GLU A 67 -8.46 5.66 6.53
CA GLU A 67 -8.07 4.31 6.13
C GLU A 67 -7.59 4.26 4.68
N HIS A 68 -8.23 5.03 3.78
CA HIS A 68 -7.77 5.17 2.41
C HIS A 68 -6.39 5.84 2.35
N ALA A 69 -6.17 6.90 3.16
CA ALA A 69 -4.88 7.56 3.24
C ALA A 69 -3.77 6.61 3.76
N MET A 70 -4.07 5.76 4.76
CA MET A 70 -3.14 4.75 5.24
C MET A 70 -2.84 3.68 4.19
N TRP A 71 -3.87 3.17 3.50
CA TRP A 71 -3.72 2.24 2.39
C TRP A 71 -2.81 2.81 1.29
N MET A 72 -3.07 4.06 0.88
CA MET A 72 -2.27 4.75 -0.14
C MET A 72 -0.81 4.91 0.29
N ARG A 73 -0.55 5.27 1.55
CA ARG A 73 0.82 5.37 2.08
C ARG A 73 1.58 4.04 1.99
N ARG A 74 0.91 2.93 2.31
CA ARG A 74 1.49 1.57 2.24
C ARG A 74 1.78 1.17 0.78
N ASP A 75 0.84 1.44 -0.12
CA ASP A 75 0.98 1.22 -1.55
C ASP A 75 2.19 1.97 -2.13
N GLN A 76 2.28 3.28 -1.88
CA GLN A 76 3.39 4.10 -2.36
C GLN A 76 4.74 3.71 -1.75
N SER A 77 4.75 3.23 -0.50
CA SER A 77 5.97 2.68 0.11
C SER A 77 6.44 1.42 -0.60
N LEU A 78 5.51 0.53 -0.99
CA LEU A 78 5.83 -0.66 -1.78
C LEU A 78 6.41 -0.29 -3.15
N VAL A 79 5.81 0.69 -3.84
CA VAL A 79 6.33 1.23 -5.11
C VAL A 79 7.76 1.75 -4.93
N ALA A 80 8.01 2.57 -3.91
CA ALA A 80 9.34 3.09 -3.62
C ALA A 80 10.36 1.97 -3.35
N TYR A 81 9.96 0.90 -2.65
CA TYR A 81 10.81 -0.26 -2.44
C TYR A 81 11.15 -0.97 -3.75
N ILE A 82 10.16 -1.27 -4.60
CA ILE A 82 10.40 -1.90 -5.90
C ILE A 82 11.32 -1.03 -6.76
N LEU A 83 11.05 0.27 -6.86
CA LEU A 83 11.85 1.23 -7.61
C LEU A 83 13.31 1.28 -7.13
N SER A 84 13.55 1.24 -5.81
CA SER A 84 14.91 1.23 -5.24
C SER A 84 15.74 0.00 -5.63
N THR A 85 15.06 -1.08 -6.05
CA THR A 85 15.69 -2.34 -6.44
C THR A 85 15.89 -2.48 -7.94
N LEU A 86 15.52 -1.47 -8.74
CA LEU A 86 15.77 -1.45 -10.17
C LEU A 86 17.24 -1.17 -10.47
N SER A 87 17.77 -1.86 -11.48
CA SER A 87 19.07 -1.55 -12.05
C SER A 87 18.99 -0.25 -12.86
N GLN A 88 20.05 0.55 -12.87
CA GLN A 88 20.16 1.76 -13.72
C GLN A 88 20.50 1.45 -15.19
N GLN A 89 20.53 0.17 -15.56
CA GLN A 89 20.93 -0.30 -16.90
C GLN A 89 20.10 0.32 -18.01
#